data_AF-A0A968I2I6-F1
#
_entry.id   AF-A0A968I2I6-F1
#
_cell.length_a   1.000
_cell.length_b   1.000
_cell.length_c   1.000
_cell.angle_alpha   90.00
_cell.angle_beta   90.00
_cell.angle_gamma   90.00
#
_symmetry.space_group_name_H-M   'P 1'
#
loop_
_entity.id
_entity.type
_entity.pdbx_description
1 polymer ?
#
loop_
_entity_poly.entity_id
_entity_poly.type
_entity_poly.pdbx_seq_one_letter_code
_entity_poly.pdbx_strand_id
1 'polypeptide(L)'
;MTFPRTAWTSPSKSFTRRGDSVANRLYYIYFVTMTNTGSLAAKLLRRHFLIRDGNGFEQEVDGEGVVGEQPKLEPGETYRYNSGVPIACPAGSMGGYYTFVNAEGEVFMVELPTITLYEPVGYVPPVNASLDMPVSAKNRVIN
;
A
#
# COMPACT_ATOMS: atom_id res chain seq x y z
N MET A 1 28.21 6.82 6.25
CA MET A 1 27.42 8.08 6.29
C MET A 1 26.01 7.72 5.89
N THR A 2 25.09 7.70 6.85
CA THR A 2 23.70 7.29 6.66
C THR A 2 22.88 8.54 6.38
N PHE A 3 22.35 8.68 5.16
CA PHE A 3 21.50 9.81 4.78
C PHE A 3 20.28 9.89 5.70
N PRO A 4 19.81 11.10 6.09
CA PRO A 4 18.63 11.25 6.92
C PRO A 4 17.40 10.87 6.09
N ARG A 5 17.04 9.58 6.10
CA ARG A 5 15.85 9.07 5.41
C ARG A 5 14.64 9.85 5.93
N THR A 6 14.13 10.73 5.09
CA THR A 6 13.13 11.75 5.46
C THR A 6 11.73 11.16 5.55
N ALA A 7 11.53 9.91 5.15
CA ALA A 7 10.27 9.22 5.37
C ALA A 7 10.52 7.74 5.72
N TRP A 8 9.78 7.27 6.72
CA TRP A 8 9.67 5.87 7.09
C TRP A 8 8.26 5.38 6.78
N THR A 9 8.15 4.20 6.19
CA THR A 9 6.86 3.59 5.90
C THR A 9 6.72 2.25 6.59
N SER A 10 5.61 2.03 7.29
CA SER A 10 5.19 0.72 7.78
C SER A 10 3.93 0.26 7.07
N PRO A 11 4.01 -0.85 6.32
CA PRO A 11 2.82 -1.56 5.89
C PRO A 11 2.27 -2.42 7.02
N SER A 12 0.95 -2.47 7.14
CA SER A 12 0.23 -3.54 7.83
C SER A 12 -0.85 -4.12 6.89
N LYS A 13 -1.29 -5.35 7.15
CA LYS A 13 -2.14 -6.10 6.22
C LYS A 13 -3.42 -6.57 6.88
N SER A 14 -4.51 -6.54 6.12
CA SER A 14 -5.72 -7.31 6.40
C SER A 14 -6.15 -8.07 5.15
N PHE A 15 -6.98 -9.10 5.32
CA PHE A 15 -7.44 -9.94 4.23
C PHE A 15 -8.96 -9.89 4.15
N THR A 16 -9.51 -9.82 2.94
CA THR A 16 -10.95 -9.91 2.71
C THR A 16 -11.23 -10.71 1.45
N ARG A 17 -11.83 -11.89 1.61
CA ARG A 17 -12.25 -12.70 0.45
C ARG A 17 -13.53 -12.10 -0.16
N ARG A 18 -13.50 -11.69 -1.43
CA ARG A 18 -14.69 -11.26 -2.18
C ARG A 18 -14.96 -12.22 -3.33
N GLY A 19 -15.89 -13.14 -3.15
CA GLY A 19 -16.39 -13.97 -4.25
C GLY A 19 -17.46 -13.24 -5.04
N ASP A 20 -17.13 -12.71 -6.23
CA ASP A 20 -18.15 -12.57 -7.27
C ASP A 20 -18.41 -13.97 -7.84
N SER A 21 -19.69 -14.34 -8.00
CA SER A 21 -20.21 -15.67 -8.32
C SER A 21 -19.67 -16.29 -9.63
N VAL A 22 -18.83 -15.56 -10.37
CA VAL A 22 -18.31 -15.93 -11.69
C VAL A 22 -16.77 -15.93 -11.74
N ALA A 23 -16.04 -15.30 -10.80
CA ALA A 23 -14.59 -15.07 -10.97
C ALA A 23 -13.67 -15.38 -9.77
N ASN A 24 -14.19 -15.74 -8.58
CA ASN A 24 -13.39 -16.13 -7.38
C ASN A 24 -12.07 -15.34 -7.19
N ARG A 25 -12.13 -14.00 -7.27
CA ARG A 25 -10.94 -13.13 -7.11
C ARG A 25 -10.68 -12.85 -5.64
N LEU A 26 -9.42 -12.95 -5.21
CA LEU A 26 -9.03 -12.59 -3.85
C LEU A 26 -8.66 -11.10 -3.80
N TYR A 27 -9.12 -10.39 -2.79
CA TYR A 27 -8.79 -8.98 -2.58
C TYR A 27 -8.03 -8.82 -1.27
N TYR A 28 -6.82 -8.29 -1.35
CA TYR A 28 -5.99 -7.99 -0.19
C TYR A 28 -6.08 -6.51 0.11
N ILE A 29 -6.44 -6.16 1.35
CA ILE A 29 -6.47 -4.78 1.81
C ILE A 29 -5.20 -4.54 2.61
N TYR A 30 -4.45 -3.51 2.24
CA TYR A 30 -3.25 -3.13 2.96
C TYR A 30 -3.38 -1.72 3.49
N PHE A 31 -2.79 -1.48 4.65
CA PHE A 31 -2.70 -0.18 5.29
C PHE A 31 -1.24 0.26 5.26
N VAL A 32 -1.00 1.51 4.93
CA VAL A 32 0.34 2.09 4.96
C VAL A 32 0.31 3.30 5.85
N THR A 33 1.25 3.32 6.79
CA THR A 33 1.57 4.51 7.58
C THR A 33 2.89 5.07 7.08
N MET A 34 2.88 6.34 6.67
CA MET A 34 4.07 7.10 6.29
C MET A 34 4.32 8.16 7.35
N THR A 35 5.51 8.17 7.93
CA THR A 35 5.91 9.19 8.92
C THR A 35 7.17 9.90 8.43
N ASN A 36 7.12 11.23 8.40
CA ASN A 36 8.31 12.02 8.11
C ASN A 36 9.20 12.07 9.36
N THR A 37 10.31 11.34 9.32
CA THR A 37 11.30 11.28 10.40
C THR A 37 12.49 12.23 10.18
N GLY A 38 12.47 13.00 9.08
CA GLY A 38 13.51 13.98 8.77
C GLY A 38 13.21 15.36 9.35
N SER A 39 14.10 16.30 9.04
CA SER A 39 14.00 17.71 9.47
C SER A 39 13.39 18.63 8.41
N LEU A 40 13.17 18.14 7.19
CA LEU A 40 12.59 18.89 6.08
C LEU A 40 11.22 18.33 5.72
N ALA A 41 10.33 19.18 5.23
CA ALA A 41 9.07 18.73 4.67
C ALA A 41 9.31 17.85 3.43
N ALA A 42 8.49 16.83 3.24
CA ALA A 42 8.58 15.90 2.11
C ALA A 42 7.21 15.73 1.44
N LYS A 43 7.15 15.83 0.12
CA LYS A 43 5.94 15.59 -0.68
C LYS A 43 6.05 14.29 -1.44
N LEU A 44 5.05 13.43 -1.31
CA LEU A 44 4.95 12.21 -2.10
C LEU A 44 4.65 12.57 -3.56
N LEU A 45 5.44 12.04 -4.47
CA LEU A 45 5.24 12.22 -5.91
C LEU A 45 4.60 11.00 -6.56
N ARG A 46 5.19 9.82 -6.35
CA ARG A 46 4.84 8.59 -7.06
C ARG A 46 4.96 7.37 -6.15
N ARG A 47 4.26 6.31 -6.53
CA ARG A 47 4.40 4.95 -5.98
C ARG A 47 4.79 4.02 -7.12
N HIS A 48 5.60 3.04 -6.80
CA HIS A 48 5.91 1.89 -7.65
C HIS A 48 5.77 0.65 -6.78
N PHE A 49 4.87 -0.26 -7.16
CA PHE A 49 4.71 -1.54 -6.48
C PHE A 49 5.05 -2.68 -7.41
N LEU A 50 5.74 -3.68 -6.85
CA LEU A 50 5.95 -4.98 -7.46
C LEU A 50 5.11 -5.99 -6.69
N ILE A 51 4.15 -6.60 -7.39
CA ILE A 51 3.21 -7.57 -6.84
C ILE A 51 3.49 -8.90 -7.51
N ARG A 52 3.80 -9.92 -6.72
CA ARG A 52 4.08 -11.27 -7.23
C ARG A 52 3.05 -12.24 -6.68
N ASP A 53 2.44 -13.05 -7.54
CA ASP A 53 1.52 -14.10 -7.11
C ASP A 53 2.24 -15.43 -6.83
N GLY A 54 1.53 -16.38 -6.23
CA GLY A 54 2.05 -17.71 -5.90
C GLY A 54 2.43 -18.57 -7.11
N ASN A 55 1.98 -18.21 -8.32
CA ASN A 55 2.33 -18.87 -9.57
C ASN A 55 3.55 -18.22 -10.26
N GLY A 56 4.13 -17.18 -9.66
CA GLY A 56 5.27 -16.45 -10.19
C GLY A 56 4.91 -15.38 -11.21
N PHE A 57 3.63 -15.04 -11.37
CA PHE A 57 3.22 -13.89 -12.17
C PHE A 57 3.57 -12.61 -11.42
N GLU A 58 4.16 -11.65 -12.13
CA GLU A 58 4.52 -10.34 -11.61
C GLU A 58 3.71 -9.24 -12.26
N GLN A 59 3.24 -8.32 -11.44
CA GLN A 59 2.54 -7.11 -11.84
C GLN A 59 3.27 -5.90 -11.26
N GLU A 60 3.66 -4.99 -12.13
CA GLU A 60 4.14 -3.67 -11.73
C GLU A 60 2.97 -2.69 -11.72
N VAL A 61 2.87 -1.93 -10.64
CA VAL A 61 1.86 -0.88 -10.47
C VAL A 61 2.56 0.44 -10.21
N ASP A 62 2.60 1.27 -11.24
CA ASP A 62 3.12 2.63 -11.19
C ASP A 62 1.99 3.66 -11.15
N GLY A 63 2.18 4.73 -10.38
CA GLY A 63 1.24 5.83 -10.40
C GLY A 63 1.65 7.03 -9.59
N GLU A 64 1.00 8.15 -9.86
CA GLU A 64 1.19 9.37 -9.09
C GLU A 64 0.50 9.27 -7.73
N GLY A 65 1.23 9.69 -6.70
CA GLY A 65 0.75 9.74 -5.33
C GLY A 65 0.31 8.37 -4.79
N VAL A 66 -0.63 8.39 -3.85
CA VAL A 66 -1.37 7.23 -3.33
C VAL A 66 -2.83 7.60 -3.22
N VAL A 67 -3.73 6.67 -3.56
CA VAL A 67 -5.19 6.87 -3.47
C VAL A 67 -5.73 8.16 -4.12
N GLY A 68 -5.02 8.70 -5.12
CA GLY A 68 -5.36 9.95 -5.80
C GLY A 68 -4.81 11.22 -5.15
N GLU A 69 -3.94 11.09 -4.14
CA GLU A 69 -3.37 12.19 -3.38
C GLU A 69 -1.83 12.18 -3.41
N GLN A 70 -1.24 13.36 -3.34
CA GLN A 70 0.20 13.57 -3.17
C GLN A 70 0.45 14.29 -1.83
N PRO A 71 0.34 13.58 -0.69
CA PRO A 71 0.48 14.20 0.62
C PRO A 71 1.84 14.88 0.78
N LYS A 72 1.83 16.08 1.36
CA LYS A 72 3.00 16.76 1.89
C LYS A 72 3.03 16.50 3.39
N LEU A 73 4.15 16.04 3.91
CA LEU A 73 4.37 15.72 5.31
C LEU A 73 5.39 16.69 5.88
N GLU A 74 5.00 17.48 6.88
CA GLU A 74 5.93 18.25 7.69
C GLU A 74 6.76 17.32 8.61
N PRO A 75 7.91 17.76 9.13
CA PRO A 75 8.70 16.98 10.09
C PRO A 75 7.86 16.45 11.26
N GLY A 76 7.91 15.14 11.50
CA GLY A 76 7.11 14.44 12.52
C GLY A 76 5.67 14.11 12.11
N GLU A 77 5.19 14.61 10.97
CA GLU A 77 3.82 14.34 10.50
C GLU A 77 3.67 12.90 10.00
N THR A 78 2.46 12.37 10.16
CA THR A 78 2.12 11.02 9.75
C THR A 78 0.88 11.00 8.86
N TYR A 79 1.00 10.37 7.69
CA TYR A 79 -0.10 10.11 6.76
C TYR A 79 -0.44 8.62 6.75
N ARG A 80 -1.73 8.29 6.70
CA ARG A 80 -2.23 6.91 6.70
C ARG A 80 -3.23 6.74 5.59
N TYR A 81 -3.11 5.66 4.84
CA TYR A 81 -4.11 5.26 3.86
C TYR A 81 -4.23 3.74 3.81
N ASN A 82 -5.30 3.26 3.20
CA ASN A 82 -5.42 1.87 2.78
C ASN A 82 -5.86 1.78 1.32
N SER A 83 -5.54 0.66 0.70
CA SER A 83 -5.95 0.34 -0.66
C SER A 83 -6.09 -1.19 -0.79
N GLY A 84 -6.55 -1.64 -1.95
CA GLY A 84 -6.80 -3.04 -2.24
C GLY A 84 -6.11 -3.48 -3.52
N VAL A 85 -5.52 -4.67 -3.50
CA VAL A 85 -4.98 -5.35 -4.68
C VAL A 85 -5.78 -6.62 -4.96
N PRO A 86 -6.29 -6.82 -6.19
CA PRO A 86 -6.80 -8.12 -6.62
C PRO A 86 -5.62 -9.07 -6.91
N ILE A 87 -5.66 -10.28 -6.40
CA ILE A 87 -4.70 -11.32 -6.74
C ILE A 87 -5.42 -12.62 -7.12
N ALA A 88 -4.87 -13.33 -8.09
CA ALA A 88 -5.42 -14.58 -8.57
C ALA A 88 -5.13 -15.77 -7.64
N CYS A 89 -4.06 -15.67 -6.84
CA CYS A 89 -3.54 -16.77 -6.02
C CYS A 89 -3.79 -16.56 -4.51
N PRO A 90 -4.04 -17.63 -3.73
CA PRO A 90 -4.16 -17.57 -2.26
C PRO A 90 -2.91 -17.09 -1.51
N ALA A 91 -1.78 -17.06 -2.22
CA ALA A 91 -0.50 -16.57 -1.71
C ALA A 91 0.12 -15.62 -2.74
N GLY A 92 0.88 -14.64 -2.24
CA GLY A 92 1.66 -13.70 -3.03
C GLY A 92 2.48 -12.77 -2.15
N SER A 93 3.09 -11.76 -2.76
CA SER A 93 3.81 -10.71 -2.09
C SER A 93 3.59 -9.35 -2.77
N MET A 94 3.73 -8.29 -2.00
CA MET A 94 3.72 -6.91 -2.49
C MET A 94 4.87 -6.16 -1.84
N GLY A 95 5.70 -5.50 -2.62
CA GLY A 95 6.75 -4.59 -2.17
C GLY A 95 6.90 -3.44 -3.14
N GLY A 96 7.93 -2.61 -2.96
CA GLY A 96 8.26 -1.56 -3.92
C GLY A 96 8.86 -0.34 -3.24
N TYR A 97 8.52 0.84 -3.74
CA TYR A 97 9.01 2.10 -3.18
C TYR A 97 8.08 3.27 -3.47
N TYR A 98 8.29 4.34 -2.71
CA TYR A 98 7.71 5.65 -2.93
C TYR A 98 8.79 6.64 -3.34
N THR A 99 8.45 7.55 -4.25
CA THR A 99 9.30 8.66 -4.63
C THR A 99 8.78 9.93 -3.98
N PHE A 100 9.65 10.62 -3.26
CA PHE A 100 9.38 11.89 -2.60
C PHE A 100 10.25 13.00 -3.15
N VAL A 101 9.83 14.25 -2.94
CA VAL A 101 10.65 15.44 -3.07
C VAL A 101 10.66 16.20 -1.75
N ASN A 102 11.83 16.65 -1.28
CA ASN A 102 11.92 17.45 -0.08
C ASN A 102 11.68 18.95 -0.36
N ALA A 103 11.66 19.77 0.70
CA ALA A 103 11.48 21.22 0.60
C ALA A 103 12.58 21.95 -0.21
N GLU A 104 13.73 21.32 -0.40
CA GLU A 104 14.87 21.84 -1.15
C GLU A 104 14.85 21.41 -2.63
N GLY A 105 13.88 20.57 -3.02
CA GLY A 105 13.75 20.05 -4.38
C GLY A 105 14.53 18.75 -4.65
N GLU A 106 15.17 18.16 -3.63
CA GLU A 106 15.85 16.87 -3.77
C GLU A 106 14.83 15.74 -3.87
N VAL A 107 14.99 14.89 -4.87
CA VAL A 107 14.17 13.70 -5.10
C VAL A 107 14.83 12.48 -4.46
N PHE A 108 14.08 11.73 -3.67
CA PHE A 108 14.57 10.54 -2.99
C PHE A 108 13.53 9.41 -2.95
N MET A 109 14.02 8.19 -2.73
CA MET A 109 13.19 6.98 -2.68
C MET A 109 13.11 6.43 -1.25
N VAL A 110 11.93 5.93 -0.91
CA VAL A 110 11.66 5.23 0.35
C VAL A 110 11.10 3.86 0.03
N GLU A 111 11.83 2.83 0.44
CA GLU A 111 11.43 1.44 0.23
C GLU A 111 10.18 1.11 1.03
N LEU A 112 9.23 0.45 0.37
CA LEU A 112 8.12 -0.25 1.00
C LEU A 112 8.56 -1.71 1.19
N PRO A 113 8.80 -2.16 2.44
CA PRO A 113 9.20 -3.54 2.69
C PRO A 113 8.18 -4.53 2.14
N THR A 114 8.68 -5.60 1.53
CA THR A 114 7.82 -6.65 0.97
C THR A 114 6.97 -7.29 2.06
N ILE A 115 5.66 -7.28 1.86
CA ILE A 115 4.70 -7.99 2.70
C ILE A 115 4.18 -9.24 1.98
N THR A 116 4.03 -10.33 2.72
CA THR A 116 3.38 -11.54 2.22
C THR A 116 1.87 -11.40 2.30
N LEU A 117 1.22 -11.64 1.17
CA LEU A 117 -0.22 -11.75 1.01
C LEU A 117 -0.59 -13.23 1.15
N TYR A 118 -1.38 -13.60 2.15
CA TYR A 118 -1.90 -14.96 2.28
C TYR A 118 -3.33 -14.97 2.83
N GLU A 119 -4.15 -15.89 2.34
CA GLU A 119 -5.44 -16.21 2.98
C GLU A 119 -5.17 -16.92 4.32
N PRO A 120 -5.68 -16.41 5.46
CA PRO A 120 -5.54 -17.12 6.73
C PRO A 120 -6.24 -18.47 6.69
N VAL A 121 -5.59 -19.51 7.22
CA VAL A 121 -6.19 -20.84 7.35
C VAL A 121 -7.44 -20.74 8.23
N GLY A 122 -8.58 -21.22 7.73
CA GLY A 122 -9.85 -21.20 8.46
C GLY A 122 -10.60 -19.85 8.43
N TYR A 123 -10.23 -18.93 7.53
CA TYR A 123 -11.00 -17.69 7.36
C TYR A 123 -12.44 -18.00 6.89
N VAL A 124 -13.40 -17.71 7.77
CA VAL A 124 -14.83 -17.72 7.46
C VAL A 124 -15.24 -16.26 7.24
N PRO A 125 -15.59 -15.83 6.01
CA PRO A 125 -16.06 -14.48 5.80
C PRO A 125 -17.32 -14.23 6.65
N PRO A 126 -17.48 -13.04 7.26
CA PRO A 126 -18.69 -12.74 8.00
C PRO A 126 -19.90 -12.87 7.08
N VAL A 127 -20.93 -13.60 7.53
CA VAL A 127 -22.12 -13.97 6.73
C VAL A 127 -22.86 -12.74 6.17
N ASN A 128 -22.66 -11.56 6.78
CA ASN A 128 -23.20 -10.28 6.35
C ASN A 128 -22.14 -9.18 6.33
N ALA A 129 -20.92 -9.47 5.87
CA ALA A 129 -19.95 -8.42 5.59
C ALA A 129 -20.42 -7.61 4.36
N SER A 130 -21.42 -6.74 4.56
CA SER A 130 -21.46 -5.48 3.85
C SER A 130 -20.08 -4.89 4.00
N LEU A 131 -19.46 -4.56 2.87
CA LEU A 131 -18.15 -3.95 2.82
C LEU A 131 -18.28 -2.51 3.33
N ASP A 132 -18.60 -2.34 4.62
CA ASP A 132 -18.31 -1.13 5.35
C ASP A 132 -16.80 -1.11 5.50
N MET A 133 -16.12 -0.87 4.38
CA MET A 133 -14.78 -0.32 4.42
C MET A 133 -14.89 0.88 5.35
N PRO A 134 -14.05 0.98 6.41
CA PRO A 134 -14.12 2.13 7.30
C PRO A 134 -14.11 3.40 6.45
N VAL A 135 -15.21 4.15 6.48
CA VAL A 135 -15.54 5.30 5.63
C VAL A 135 -14.57 6.49 5.84
N SER A 136 -13.48 6.27 6.58
CA SER A 136 -12.51 7.29 6.97
C SER A 136 -11.22 7.31 6.13
N ALA A 137 -10.93 6.27 5.34
CA ALA A 137 -9.74 6.23 4.51
C ALA A 137 -10.09 6.13 3.03
N LYS A 138 -9.54 7.04 2.23
CA LYS A 138 -9.93 7.27 0.84
C LYS A 138 -9.52 6.06 -0.02
N ASN A 139 -10.51 5.29 -0.47
CA ASN A 139 -10.31 4.01 -1.14
C ASN A 139 -10.21 4.19 -2.66
N ARG A 140 -9.10 3.72 -3.25
CA ARG A 140 -9.02 3.44 -4.70
C ARG A 140 -8.33 2.09 -4.88
N VAL A 141 -9.00 1.16 -5.60
CA VAL A 141 -8.39 -0.10 -6.04
C VAL A 141 -7.31 0.22 -7.04
N ILE A 142 -6.11 -0.32 -6.84
CA ILE A 142 -5.07 -0.26 -7.87
C ILE A 142 -5.45 -1.28 -8.96
N ASN A 143 -5.67 -0.79 -10.18
CA ASN A 143 -5.84 -1.61 -11.38
C ASN A 143 -4.57 -1.52 -12.21
#